data_AF-A0A235BUR2-F1
#
_entry.id   AF-A0A235BUR2-F1
#
_cell.length_a   1.000
_cell.length_b   1.000
_cell.length_c   1.000
_cell.angle_alpha   90.00
_cell.angle_beta   90.00
_cell.angle_gamma   90.00
#
_symmetry.space_group_name_H-M   'P 1'
#
loop_
_entity.id
_entity.type
_entity.pdbx_description
1 polymer ?
#
loop_
_entity_poly.entity_id
_entity_poly.type
_entity_poly.pdbx_seq_one_letter_code
_entity_poly.pdbx_strand_id
1 'polypeptide(L)' 'MEYVKEHSKITNREHRELCKVGWDTAHRDLQMLVNRKILKREGLGRSTYYRMIIGRLN' A
#
# COMPACT_ATOMS: atom_id res chain seq x y z
N MET A 1 8.03 -14.09 0.20
CA MET A 1 7.46 -12.74 0.40
C MET A 1 7.63 -11.94 -0.90
N GLU A 2 6.92 -12.31 -1.96
CA GLU A 2 7.16 -11.80 -3.33
C GLU A 2 5.92 -11.10 -3.92
N TYR A 3 5.03 -10.56 -3.09
CA TYR A 3 3.79 -9.95 -3.56
C TYR A 3 3.93 -8.49 -4.03
N VAL A 4 5.14 -7.93 -3.96
CA VAL A 4 5.38 -6.49 -4.16
C VAL A 4 6.14 -6.21 -5.47
N LYS A 5 6.54 -7.25 -6.22
CA LYS A 5 7.18 -7.09 -7.54
C LYS A 5 6.18 -6.85 -8.67
N GLU A 6 4.94 -7.35 -8.57
CA GLU A 6 4.01 -7.35 -9.71
C GLU A 6 2.97 -6.21 -9.68
N HIS A 7 2.69 -5.63 -8.51
CA HIS A 7 1.71 -4.55 -8.37
C HIS A 7 2.39 -3.25 -7.93
N SER A 8 2.75 -2.42 -8.90
CA SER A 8 3.34 -1.09 -8.69
C SER A 8 2.49 -0.14 -7.83
N LYS A 9 1.24 -0.51 -7.54
CA LYS A 9 0.33 0.21 -6.64
C LYS A 9 -0.63 -0.76 -5.92
N ILE A 10 -1.07 -0.36 -4.74
CA ILE A 10 -2.08 -1.05 -3.93
C ILE A 10 -3.07 -0.01 -3.36
N THR A 11 -4.34 -0.32 -3.37
CA THR A 11 -5.41 0.45 -2.70
C THR A 11 -5.71 -0.14 -1.33
N ASN A 12 -6.41 0.61 -0.47
CA ASN A 12 -6.89 0.06 0.79
C ASN A 12 -7.80 -1.17 0.56
N ARG A 13 -8.62 -1.15 -0.51
CA ARG A 13 -9.47 -2.28 -0.87
C ARG A 13 -8.68 -3.56 -1.14
N GLU A 14 -7.69 -3.48 -2.02
CA GLU A 14 -6.85 -4.63 -2.38
C GLU A 14 -6.08 -5.14 -1.16
N HIS A 15 -5.54 -4.24 -0.33
CA HIS A 15 -4.84 -4.64 0.90
C HIS A 15 -5.74 -5.42 1.86
N ARG A 16 -7.00 -5.01 2.05
CA ARG A 16 -7.97 -5.79 2.86
C ARG A 16 -8.24 -7.15 2.26
N GLU A 17 -8.40 -7.24 0.95
CA GLU A 17 -8.72 -8.50 0.26
C GLU A 17 -7.56 -9.50 0.32
N LEU A 18 -6.32 -8.99 0.29
CA LEU A 18 -5.09 -9.78 0.39
C LEU A 18 -4.79 -10.21 1.83
N CYS A 19 -4.86 -9.28 2.78
CA CYS A 19 -4.50 -9.54 4.18
C CYS A 19 -5.68 -10.02 5.04
N LYS A 20 -6.90 -10.06 4.48
CA LYS A 20 -8.14 -10.43 5.18
C LYS A 20 -8.39 -9.60 6.44
N VAL A 21 -8.13 -8.30 6.34
CA VAL A 21 -8.27 -7.34 7.46
C VAL A 21 -9.41 -6.33 7.23
N GLY A 22 -9.88 -5.73 8.33
CA GLY A 22 -10.83 -4.62 8.31
C GLY A 22 -10.26 -3.35 7.68
N TRP A 23 -11.15 -2.40 7.38
CA TRP A 23 -10.77 -1.13 6.76
C TRP A 23 -9.83 -0.29 7.63
N ASP A 24 -10.09 -0.24 8.92
CA ASP A 24 -9.32 0.48 9.94
C ASP A 24 -7.91 -0.11 10.10
N THR A 25 -7.81 -1.44 10.14
CA THR A 25 -6.54 -2.18 10.20
C THR A 25 -5.73 -1.91 8.93
N ALA A 26 -6.35 -2.09 7.76
CA ALA A 26 -5.70 -1.77 6.49
C ALA A 26 -5.25 -0.32 6.37
N HIS A 27 -6.02 0.63 6.93
CA HIS A 27 -5.66 2.03 6.94
C HIS A 27 -4.42 2.27 7.80
N ARG A 28 -4.37 1.70 9.01
CA ARG A 28 -3.21 1.81 9.92
C ARG A 28 -1.97 1.18 9.33
N ASP A 29 -2.09 0.00 8.71
CA ASP A 29 -0.97 -0.70 8.09
C ASP A 29 -0.38 0.12 6.93
N LEU A 30 -1.22 0.62 6.02
CA LEU A 30 -0.78 1.45 4.90
C LEU A 30 -0.18 2.78 5.38
N GLN A 31 -0.76 3.41 6.41
CA GLN A 31 -0.18 4.62 7.04
C GLN A 31 1.18 4.34 7.68
N MET A 32 1.33 3.22 8.39
CA MET A 32 2.61 2.81 8.96
C MET A 32 3.66 2.62 7.86
N LEU A 33 3.32 1.97 6.75
CA LEU A 33 4.22 1.79 5.61
C LEU A 33 4.60 3.10 4.93
N VAL A 34 3.68 4.07 4.87
CA VAL A 34 3.98 5.43 4.40
C VAL A 34 4.93 6.15 5.36
N ASN A 35 4.67 6.09 6.66
CA ASN A 35 5.52 6.70 7.69
C ASN A 35 6.94 6.11 7.71
N ARG A 36 7.05 4.80 7.45
CA ARG A 36 8.33 4.09 7.26
C ARG A 36 9.00 4.37 5.93
N LYS A 37 8.43 5.25 5.09
CA LYS A 37 8.92 5.59 3.74
C LYS A 37 9.06 4.36 2.83
N ILE A 38 8.25 3.32 3.04
CA ILE A 38 8.19 2.13 2.19
C ILE A 38 7.19 2.36 1.05
N LEU A 39 6.05 2.96 1.39
CA LEU A 39 5.01 3.37 0.45
C LEU A 39 4.94 4.88 0.31
N LYS A 40 4.42 5.35 -0.82
CA LYS A 40 3.96 6.71 -1.04
C LYS A 40 2.48 6.68 -1.39
N ARG A 41 1.68 7.46 -0.67
CA ARG A 41 0.26 7.69 -0.98
C ARG A 41 0.13 8.69 -2.12
N GLU A 42 -0.65 8.35 -3.13
CA GLU A 42 -0.94 9.20 -4.30
C GLU A 42 -2.44 9.18 -4.62
N GLY A 43 -2.92 10.21 -5.31
CA GLY A 43 -4.34 10.41 -5.61
C GLY A 43 -5.17 11.01 -4.47
N LEU A 44 -6.45 11.25 -4.75
CA LEU A 44 -7.41 11.89 -3.84
C LEU A 44 -8.74 11.12 -3.81
N GLY A 45 -9.38 11.06 -2.65
CA GLY A 45 -10.68 10.39 -2.49
C GLY A 45 -10.67 8.93 -2.95
N ARG A 46 -11.63 8.57 -3.82
CA ARG A 46 -11.75 7.22 -4.40
C ARG A 46 -10.58 6.80 -5.28
N SER A 47 -9.78 7.76 -5.75
CA SER A 47 -8.58 7.52 -6.56
C SER A 47 -7.32 7.39 -5.72
N THR A 48 -7.44 7.25 -4.39
CA THR A 48 -6.27 7.06 -3.51
C THR A 48 -5.66 5.68 -3.71
N TYR A 49 -4.36 5.64 -3.99
CA TYR A 49 -3.56 4.41 -4.02
C TYR A 49 -2.20 4.64 -3.34
N TYR A 50 -1.48 3.55 -3.09
CA TYR A 50 -0.17 3.54 -2.46
C TYR A 50 0.80 2.82 -3.37
N ARG A 51 1.97 3.40 -3.63
CA ARG A 51 3.03 2.76 -4.44
C ARG A 51 4.30 2.56 -3.63
N MET A 52 5.06 1.53 -3.95
CA MET A 52 6.38 1.33 -3.35
C MET A 52 7.35 2.42 -3.79
N ILE A 53 8.20 2.86 -2.86
CA ILE A 53 9.30 3.78 -3.15
C ILE A 53 10.69 3.19 -2.90
N ILE A 54 10.80 2.07 -2.17
CA ILE A 54 12.08 1.39 -1.90
C ILE A 54 12.39 0.27 -2.93
N GLY A 55 11.56 0.10 -3.97
CA GLY A 55 11.69 -0.99 -4.95
C GLY A 55 12.68 -0.77 -6.11
N ARG A 56 13.49 0.29 -6.11
CA ARG A 56 14.49 0.52 -7.17
C ARG A 56 15.90 0.35 -6.58
N LEU A 57 16.24 -0.88 -6.20
CA LEU A 57 17.63 -1.30 -6.12
C LEU A 57 18.09 -1.52 -7.56
N ASN A 58 19.13 -0.79 -7.97
CA ASN A 58 19.92 -1.12 -9.16
C ASN A 58 20.53 -2.52 -9.01
#